data_AF-A0A562IGT2-F1
#
_entry.id   AF-A0A562IGT2-F1
#
_cell.length_a   1.000
_cell.length_b   1.000
_cell.length_c   1.000
_cell.angle_alpha   90.00
_cell.angle_beta   90.00
_cell.angle_gamma   90.00
#
_symmetry.space_group_name_H-M   'P 1'
#
loop_
_entity.id
_entity.type
_entity.pdbx_description
1 polymer ?
#
loop_
_entity_poly.entity_id
_entity_poly.type
_entity_poly.pdbx_seq_one_letter_code
_entity_poly.pdbx_strand_id
1 'polypeptide(L)'
;MRLSATAYRVPTDAPEGDGTLAWTDTTMVLVRADADGHTGIGWTYGPAAVVPVVADLLAPVVTDLDPDDVPAAWSSMRRRLRNAGRPGIAGLALSAADCAVWDLKARRHALPLARLLGTARRRVPVYGSGGFTTYDAERQHRQLSAWVHEQGIPRIKIKIGGSCGTEVPRDLARMSAARRTIGGAAELYVDANGAYQRKQAIRVARAAADLDVRWYEEPVSSDDLAGLGLVRDQVLPDVAAGEYGFDLAYFHRMAPYVDCLQIDVTRCGGITEFLRAAAVAAAAGLEVSAHCAPHQHLAVAAATPNLRHLEWFHDHVRIESMLFEGAGPATGAPRPCRWTGRATGWSCARPRPRRTGCGEPGAGSATLSPSAGTARPARRSTRSPASARARTPGAGCPAVAAAARRTPR
;
A
#
# COMPACT_ATOMS: atom_id res chain seq x y z
N MET A 1 18.08 15.43 -11.58
CA MET A 1 18.61 14.50 -10.54
C MET A 1 18.83 13.09 -11.10
N ARG A 2 19.64 12.23 -10.46
CA ARG A 2 19.84 10.82 -10.87
C ARG A 2 19.10 9.85 -9.95
N LEU A 3 18.37 8.87 -10.49
CA LEU A 3 17.82 7.73 -9.72
C LEU A 3 18.64 6.45 -9.94
N SER A 4 18.67 5.56 -8.95
CA SER A 4 19.15 4.19 -9.05
C SER A 4 18.40 3.27 -8.08
N ALA A 5 18.34 1.96 -8.34
CA ALA A 5 17.59 1.01 -7.51
C ALA A 5 18.32 -0.33 -7.31
N THR A 6 18.10 -0.97 -6.15
CA THR A 6 18.64 -2.30 -5.79
C THR A 6 17.61 -3.12 -5.01
N ALA A 7 17.48 -4.40 -5.33
CA ALA A 7 16.61 -5.34 -4.62
C ALA A 7 17.38 -6.25 -3.64
N TYR A 8 16.88 -6.36 -2.42
CA TYR A 8 17.39 -7.18 -1.33
C TYR A 8 16.30 -8.18 -0.90
N ARG A 9 16.58 -9.48 -0.98
CA ARG A 9 15.68 -10.55 -0.53
C ARG A 9 16.13 -11.05 0.84
N VAL A 10 15.25 -10.95 1.84
CA VAL A 10 15.52 -11.21 3.26
C VAL A 10 14.58 -12.30 3.75
N PRO A 11 15.06 -13.52 4.07
CA PRO A 11 14.26 -14.52 4.78
C PRO A 11 13.66 -13.98 6.09
N THR A 12 12.45 -14.40 6.42
CA THR A 12 11.76 -14.14 7.70
C THR A 12 12.46 -14.91 8.86
N ASP A 13 12.14 -14.63 10.13
CA ASP A 13 12.71 -15.41 11.26
C ASP A 13 12.00 -16.76 11.50
N ALA A 14 10.80 -16.92 10.95
CA ALA A 14 10.04 -18.16 10.83
C ALA A 14 9.10 -18.06 9.61
N PRO A 15 8.51 -19.16 9.11
CA PRO A 15 7.47 -19.08 8.09
C PRO A 15 6.29 -18.20 8.56
N GLU A 16 5.90 -17.24 7.74
CA GLU A 16 4.84 -16.26 8.02
C GLU A 16 3.63 -16.50 7.11
N GLY A 17 2.49 -15.94 7.49
CA GLY A 17 1.25 -16.07 6.73
C GLY A 17 0.06 -15.42 7.41
N ASP A 18 -0.96 -15.14 6.61
CA ASP A 18 -2.19 -14.48 7.01
C ASP A 18 -3.42 -15.33 6.63
N GLY A 19 -4.53 -14.71 6.26
CA GLY A 19 -5.73 -15.42 5.83
C GLY A 19 -5.64 -15.96 4.39
N THR A 20 -4.87 -15.34 3.50
CA THR A 20 -4.85 -15.67 2.06
C THR A 20 -3.46 -15.94 1.47
N LEU A 21 -2.38 -15.62 2.17
CA LEU A 21 -0.99 -15.86 1.72
C LEU A 21 -0.09 -16.44 2.82
N ALA A 22 1.00 -17.11 2.42
CA ALA A 22 2.10 -17.53 3.29
C ALA A 22 3.44 -17.34 2.59
N TRP A 23 4.49 -16.98 3.34
CA TRP A 23 5.82 -16.67 2.80
C TRP A 23 6.96 -17.05 3.76
N THR A 24 8.18 -17.04 3.23
CA THR A 24 9.44 -17.36 3.95
C THR A 24 10.49 -16.26 3.83
N ASP A 25 10.18 -15.21 3.09
CA ASP A 25 11.08 -14.10 2.80
C ASP A 25 10.32 -12.90 2.25
N THR A 26 10.91 -11.74 2.45
CA THR A 26 10.41 -10.45 1.98
C THR A 26 11.47 -9.81 1.09
N THR A 27 11.04 -9.23 -0.04
CA THR A 27 11.93 -8.47 -0.94
C THR A 27 11.70 -6.98 -0.76
N MET A 28 12.74 -6.28 -0.34
CA MET A 28 12.79 -4.81 -0.26
C MET A 28 13.55 -4.27 -1.47
N VAL A 29 13.00 -3.26 -2.15
CA VAL A 29 13.66 -2.54 -3.24
C VAL A 29 13.95 -1.12 -2.80
N LEU A 30 15.23 -0.84 -2.59
CA LEU A 30 15.76 0.48 -2.24
C LEU A 30 15.96 1.29 -3.51
N VAL A 31 15.48 2.54 -3.51
CA VAL A 31 15.77 3.58 -4.49
C VAL A 31 16.64 4.65 -3.84
N ARG A 32 17.64 5.13 -4.59
CA ARG A 32 18.47 6.28 -4.24
C ARG A 32 18.25 7.39 -5.26
N ALA A 33 18.09 8.63 -4.78
CA ALA A 33 18.08 9.83 -5.58
C ALA A 33 19.33 10.66 -5.27
N ASP A 34 20.18 10.94 -6.27
CA ASP A 34 21.41 11.71 -6.10
C ASP A 34 21.33 13.06 -6.83
N ALA A 35 21.71 14.14 -6.14
CA ALA A 35 21.97 15.48 -6.71
C ALA A 35 22.86 16.29 -5.76
N ASP A 36 23.69 17.19 -6.30
CA ASP A 36 24.44 18.22 -5.54
C ASP A 36 25.23 17.69 -4.33
N GLY A 37 25.87 16.51 -4.48
CA GLY A 37 26.60 15.83 -3.40
C GLY A 37 25.73 15.13 -2.35
N HIS A 38 24.40 15.26 -2.43
CA HIS A 38 23.43 14.65 -1.54
C HIS A 38 22.82 13.38 -2.15
N THR A 39 22.53 12.39 -1.31
CA THR A 39 21.72 11.20 -1.65
C THR A 39 20.50 11.16 -0.74
N GLY A 40 19.30 11.16 -1.32
CA GLY A 40 18.07 10.73 -0.67
C GLY A 40 17.79 9.24 -0.87
N ILE A 41 17.07 8.63 0.07
CA ILE A 41 16.67 7.22 0.04
C ILE A 41 15.16 7.05 0.20
N GLY A 42 14.62 6.02 -0.44
CA GLY A 42 13.25 5.56 -0.26
C GLY A 42 13.14 4.11 -0.71
N TRP A 43 12.27 3.31 -0.09
CA TRP A 43 12.12 1.90 -0.42
C TRP A 43 10.65 1.51 -0.61
N THR A 44 10.47 0.33 -1.20
CA THR A 44 9.20 -0.38 -1.30
C THR A 44 9.42 -1.86 -1.04
N TYR A 45 8.36 -2.53 -0.60
CA TYR A 45 8.32 -3.99 -0.50
C TYR A 45 7.60 -4.55 -1.73
N GLY A 46 8.10 -5.68 -2.25
CA GLY A 46 7.58 -6.29 -3.48
C GLY A 46 8.66 -6.86 -4.41
N PRO A 47 8.30 -7.30 -5.63
CA PRO A 47 9.20 -8.08 -6.48
C PRO A 47 10.37 -7.24 -7.02
N ALA A 48 11.54 -7.88 -7.19
CA ALA A 48 12.74 -7.25 -7.76
C ALA A 48 12.53 -6.64 -9.17
N ALA A 49 11.44 -6.98 -9.86
CA ALA A 49 10.96 -6.35 -11.09
C ALA A 49 10.68 -4.84 -10.96
N VAL A 50 10.58 -4.29 -9.75
CA VAL A 50 10.56 -2.83 -9.50
C VAL A 50 11.86 -2.15 -9.98
N VAL A 51 13.02 -2.82 -9.87
CA VAL A 51 14.33 -2.24 -10.22
C VAL A 51 14.41 -1.74 -11.67
N PRO A 52 14.11 -2.54 -12.71
CA PRO A 52 14.11 -2.05 -14.09
C PRO A 52 13.03 -1.00 -14.35
N VAL A 53 11.89 -1.01 -13.65
CA VAL A 53 10.90 0.09 -13.79
C VAL A 53 11.50 1.42 -13.33
N VAL A 54 12.23 1.45 -12.21
CA VAL A 54 12.94 2.66 -11.75
C VAL A 54 14.03 3.06 -12.75
N ALA A 55 14.83 2.12 -13.25
CA ALA A 55 15.96 2.40 -14.15
C ALA A 55 15.52 2.84 -15.56
N ASP A 56 14.59 2.11 -16.19
CA ASP A 56 14.28 2.23 -17.63
C ASP A 56 13.10 3.17 -17.90
N LEU A 57 12.19 3.32 -16.92
CA LEU A 57 11.02 4.20 -17.04
C LEU A 57 11.17 5.48 -16.20
N LEU A 58 11.57 5.41 -14.92
CA LEU A 58 11.51 6.58 -14.03
C LEU A 58 12.75 7.48 -14.09
N ALA A 59 13.95 6.91 -14.01
CA ALA A 59 15.20 7.67 -14.01
C ALA A 59 15.36 8.62 -15.21
N PRO A 60 15.04 8.24 -16.46
CA PRO A 60 15.26 9.09 -17.63
C PRO A 60 14.37 10.35 -17.67
N VAL A 61 13.26 10.38 -16.91
CA VAL A 61 12.29 11.50 -16.93
C VAL A 61 12.43 12.45 -15.74
N VAL A 62 13.52 12.32 -14.97
CA VAL A 62 13.90 13.21 -13.86
C VAL A 62 15.35 13.73 -13.93
N THR A 63 16.11 13.35 -14.96
CA THR A 63 17.53 13.73 -15.17
C THR A 63 17.74 15.25 -15.03
N ASP A 64 16.91 16.03 -15.71
CA ASP A 64 17.06 17.48 -15.85
C ASP A 64 16.09 18.28 -14.94
N LEU A 65 15.46 17.59 -13.98
CA LEU A 65 14.58 18.23 -12.98
C LEU A 65 15.35 18.55 -11.70
N ASP A 66 15.01 19.70 -11.10
CA ASP A 66 15.48 20.09 -9.77
C ASP A 66 14.89 19.13 -8.71
N PRO A 67 15.69 18.58 -7.79
CA PRO A 67 15.20 17.80 -6.64
C PRO A 67 14.13 18.49 -5.79
N ASP A 68 14.09 19.83 -5.78
CA ASP A 68 13.13 20.58 -4.99
C ASP A 68 11.72 20.56 -5.60
N ASP A 69 11.60 20.39 -6.92
CA ASP A 69 10.33 20.33 -7.65
C ASP A 69 9.71 18.93 -7.60
N VAL A 70 9.62 18.35 -6.39
CA VAL A 70 9.08 16.99 -6.15
C VAL A 70 7.72 16.75 -6.84
N PRO A 71 6.74 17.67 -6.83
CA PRO A 71 5.48 17.48 -7.54
C PRO A 71 5.63 17.41 -9.08
N ALA A 72 6.64 18.09 -9.65
CA ALA A 72 6.95 18.02 -11.08
C ALA A 72 7.64 16.70 -11.43
N ALA A 73 8.59 16.25 -10.59
CA ALA A 73 9.25 14.95 -10.72
C ALA A 73 8.25 13.79 -10.62
N TRP A 74 7.40 13.79 -9.59
CA TRP A 74 6.30 12.83 -9.43
C TRP A 74 5.35 12.84 -10.62
N SER A 75 4.95 14.03 -11.10
CA SER A 75 4.10 14.15 -12.28
C SER A 75 4.77 13.64 -13.56
N SER A 76 6.09 13.81 -13.70
CA SER A 76 6.88 13.30 -14.81
C SER A 76 6.91 11.77 -14.81
N MET A 77 7.29 11.18 -13.67
CA MET A 77 7.30 9.73 -13.43
C MET A 77 5.91 9.11 -13.67
N ARG A 78 4.84 9.68 -13.09
CA ARG A 78 3.46 9.20 -13.28
C ARG A 78 2.98 9.29 -14.73
N ARG A 79 3.31 10.37 -15.46
CA ARG A 79 2.98 10.49 -16.90
C ARG A 79 3.68 9.42 -17.72
N ARG A 80 4.95 9.15 -17.44
CA ARG A 80 5.77 8.15 -18.14
C ARG A 80 5.26 6.72 -17.95
N LEU A 81 4.67 6.41 -16.79
CA LEU A 81 4.03 5.12 -16.50
C LEU A 81 2.68 4.88 -17.23
N ARG A 82 2.08 5.87 -17.90
CA ARG A 82 0.72 5.77 -18.50
C ARG A 82 0.50 4.48 -19.33
N ASN A 83 1.46 4.09 -20.15
CA ASN A 83 1.36 2.90 -21.02
C ASN A 83 1.81 1.61 -20.32
N ALA A 84 2.57 1.68 -19.24
CA ALA A 84 3.04 0.52 -18.47
C ALA A 84 2.01 0.06 -17.41
N GLY A 85 0.99 0.88 -17.16
CA GLY A 85 0.12 0.78 -15.99
C GLY A 85 0.69 1.58 -14.82
N ARG A 86 -0.19 2.12 -13.96
CA ARG A 86 0.18 2.74 -12.68
C ARG A 86 0.12 1.75 -11.50
N PRO A 87 -0.90 0.88 -11.36
CA PRO A 87 -0.99 -0.02 -10.20
C PRO A 87 0.11 -1.10 -10.17
N GLY A 88 0.24 -1.77 -9.03
CA GLY A 88 1.20 -2.86 -8.84
C GLY A 88 2.65 -2.37 -8.93
N ILE A 89 3.51 -3.15 -9.62
CA ILE A 89 4.97 -2.95 -9.71
C ILE A 89 5.37 -1.51 -10.09
N ALA A 90 4.59 -0.86 -10.97
CA ALA A 90 4.81 0.53 -11.37
C ALA A 90 4.52 1.55 -10.26
N GLY A 91 3.53 1.29 -9.41
CA GLY A 91 3.17 2.09 -8.25
C GLY A 91 4.16 1.93 -7.11
N LEU A 92 4.67 0.71 -6.90
CA LEU A 92 5.79 0.43 -6.00
C LEU A 92 7.04 1.24 -6.42
N ALA A 93 7.38 1.21 -7.72
CA ALA A 93 8.50 1.98 -8.28
C ALA A 93 8.33 3.49 -8.12
N LEU A 94 7.14 4.02 -8.44
CA LEU A 94 6.80 5.43 -8.26
C LEU A 94 6.91 5.86 -6.80
N SER A 95 6.47 5.01 -5.87
CA SER A 95 6.46 5.28 -4.44
C SER A 95 7.87 5.35 -3.85
N ALA A 96 8.70 4.33 -4.09
CA ALA A 96 10.07 4.32 -3.60
C ALA A 96 10.89 5.50 -4.18
N ALA A 97 10.66 5.85 -5.45
CA ALA A 97 11.29 6.99 -6.09
C ALA A 97 10.82 8.34 -5.51
N ASP A 98 9.51 8.56 -5.33
CA ASP A 98 8.96 9.79 -4.73
C ASP A 98 9.51 10.03 -3.32
N CYS A 99 9.51 8.99 -2.47
CA CYS A 99 10.11 9.07 -1.13
C CYS A 99 11.61 9.41 -1.17
N ALA A 100 12.36 8.83 -2.11
CA ALA A 100 13.78 9.14 -2.28
C ALA A 100 14.02 10.60 -2.72
N VAL A 101 13.15 11.19 -3.53
CA VAL A 101 13.24 12.61 -3.92
C VAL A 101 12.83 13.53 -2.76
N TRP A 102 11.81 13.18 -1.98
CA TRP A 102 11.45 13.91 -0.75
C TRP A 102 12.59 13.91 0.29
N ASP A 103 13.23 12.78 0.51
CA ASP A 103 14.37 12.66 1.42
C ASP A 103 15.63 13.36 0.87
N LEU A 104 15.84 13.36 -0.46
CA LEU A 104 16.89 14.16 -1.11
C LEU A 104 16.67 15.67 -0.86
N LYS A 105 15.43 16.16 -1.04
CA LYS A 105 15.06 17.55 -0.74
C LYS A 105 15.30 17.88 0.73
N ALA A 106 14.83 17.04 1.65
CA ALA A 106 15.05 17.23 3.09
C ALA A 106 16.54 17.35 3.44
N ARG A 107 17.40 16.53 2.81
CA ARG A 107 18.86 16.58 2.99
C ARG A 107 19.52 17.81 2.38
N ARG A 108 19.16 18.23 1.16
CA ARG A 108 19.66 19.49 0.53
C ARG A 108 19.41 20.71 1.44
N HIS A 109 18.25 20.73 2.11
CA HIS A 109 17.85 21.80 3.05
C HIS A 109 18.30 21.57 4.50
N ALA A 110 19.04 20.49 4.79
CA ALA A 110 19.44 20.08 6.14
C ALA A 110 18.29 19.96 7.17
N LEU A 111 17.05 19.74 6.71
CA LEU A 111 15.86 19.64 7.53
C LEU A 111 15.46 18.18 7.80
N PRO A 112 14.94 17.84 8.99
CA PRO A 112 14.21 16.58 9.17
C PRO A 112 12.98 16.57 8.24
N LEU A 113 12.73 15.49 7.50
CA LEU A 113 11.63 15.40 6.53
C LEU A 113 10.26 15.72 7.17
N ALA A 114 10.00 15.26 8.40
CA ALA A 114 8.78 15.61 9.15
C ALA A 114 8.63 17.13 9.43
N ARG A 115 9.72 17.91 9.48
CA ARG A 115 9.68 19.38 9.59
C ARG A 115 9.44 20.03 8.24
N LEU A 116 10.08 19.54 7.17
CA LEU A 116 9.86 20.01 5.79
C LEU A 116 8.40 19.82 5.33
N LEU A 117 7.77 18.71 5.73
CA LEU A 117 6.36 18.42 5.43
C LEU A 117 5.35 19.16 6.33
N GLY A 118 5.80 19.84 7.39
CA GLY A 118 4.94 20.45 8.42
C GLY A 118 4.49 19.44 9.48
N THR A 119 5.16 19.42 10.63
CA THR A 119 4.88 18.43 11.70
C THR A 119 3.58 18.71 12.44
N ALA A 120 2.61 17.79 12.36
CA ALA A 120 1.38 17.81 13.14
C ALA A 120 1.56 17.19 14.54
N ARG A 121 2.36 16.12 14.68
CA ARG A 121 2.60 15.42 15.97
C ARG A 121 4.07 15.08 16.21
N ARG A 122 4.54 15.18 17.46
CA ARG A 122 5.96 14.95 17.86
C ARG A 122 6.32 13.47 18.08
N ARG A 123 5.32 12.62 18.33
CA ARG A 123 5.41 11.15 18.36
C ARG A 123 4.31 10.61 17.46
N VAL A 124 4.55 9.49 16.79
CA VAL A 124 3.54 8.79 15.98
C VAL A 124 2.91 7.70 16.86
N PRO A 125 1.58 7.68 17.08
CA PRO A 125 0.93 6.54 17.72
C PRO A 125 1.04 5.31 16.82
N VAL A 126 1.34 4.14 17.41
CA VAL A 126 1.46 2.88 16.68
C VAL A 126 0.60 1.76 17.26
N TYR A 127 0.50 0.67 16.52
CA TYR A 127 0.03 -0.64 16.97
C TYR A 127 1.03 -1.74 16.54
N GLY A 128 1.27 -2.74 17.39
CA GLY A 128 2.12 -3.89 17.06
C GLY A 128 1.39 -4.81 16.10
N SER A 129 2.03 -5.24 15.00
CA SER A 129 1.36 -6.04 13.97
C SER A 129 2.16 -7.24 13.52
N GLY A 130 1.47 -8.39 13.45
CA GLY A 130 2.02 -9.70 13.15
C GLY A 130 1.04 -10.74 13.64
N GLY A 131 1.46 -11.58 14.60
CA GLY A 131 0.60 -12.66 15.12
C GLY A 131 0.10 -13.55 13.98
N PHE A 132 1.01 -13.99 13.12
CA PHE A 132 0.71 -14.67 11.86
C PHE A 132 -0.07 -15.97 12.04
N THR A 133 -0.86 -16.38 11.04
CA THR A 133 -1.69 -17.60 11.09
C THR A 133 -0.85 -18.89 11.09
N THR A 134 0.42 -18.80 10.72
CA THR A 134 1.43 -19.87 10.86
C THR A 134 1.91 -20.08 12.29
N TYR A 135 1.75 -19.09 13.18
CA TYR A 135 2.30 -19.17 14.55
C TYR A 135 1.47 -20.07 15.46
N ASP A 136 2.16 -20.82 16.33
CA ASP A 136 1.57 -21.47 17.49
C ASP A 136 1.21 -20.47 18.62
N ALA A 137 0.55 -20.96 19.67
CA ALA A 137 0.08 -20.13 20.77
C ALA A 137 1.23 -19.51 21.61
N GLU A 138 2.38 -20.15 21.69
CA GLU A 138 3.54 -19.72 22.49
C GLU A 138 4.35 -18.66 21.74
N ARG A 139 4.59 -18.85 20.44
CA ARG A 139 5.20 -17.82 19.58
C ARG A 139 4.28 -16.60 19.46
N GLN A 140 2.96 -16.80 19.35
CA GLN A 140 2.00 -15.70 19.44
C GLN A 140 2.13 -14.99 20.79
N HIS A 141 2.04 -15.72 21.91
CA HIS A 141 2.13 -15.15 23.25
C HIS A 141 3.38 -14.28 23.43
N ARG A 142 4.57 -14.80 23.15
CA ARG A 142 5.84 -14.05 23.28
C ARG A 142 5.87 -12.78 22.44
N GLN A 143 5.38 -12.81 21.20
CA GLN A 143 5.37 -11.63 20.32
C GLN A 143 4.45 -10.52 20.85
N LEU A 144 3.23 -10.86 21.28
CA LEU A 144 2.29 -9.86 21.79
C LEU A 144 2.74 -9.33 23.17
N SER A 145 3.25 -10.21 24.04
CA SER A 145 3.83 -9.85 25.34
C SER A 145 4.97 -8.85 25.21
N ALA A 146 5.90 -9.06 24.26
CA ALA A 146 7.01 -8.12 24.03
C ALA A 146 6.52 -6.73 23.57
N TRP A 147 5.53 -6.66 22.70
CA TRP A 147 4.95 -5.36 22.29
C TRP A 147 4.26 -4.63 23.44
N VAL A 148 3.46 -5.31 24.26
CA VAL A 148 2.70 -4.67 25.35
C VAL A 148 3.61 -4.34 26.54
N HIS A 149 4.42 -5.29 27.01
CA HIS A 149 5.12 -5.19 28.29
C HIS A 149 6.56 -4.66 28.17
N GLU A 150 7.26 -4.92 27.07
CA GLU A 150 8.64 -4.44 26.87
C GLU A 150 8.68 -3.13 26.07
N GLN A 151 7.86 -3.02 25.02
CA GLN A 151 7.83 -1.85 24.13
C GLN A 151 6.74 -0.82 24.48
N GLY A 152 5.79 -1.16 25.36
CA GLY A 152 4.74 -0.26 25.84
C GLY A 152 3.70 0.11 24.77
N ILE A 153 3.43 -0.78 23.81
CA ILE A 153 2.48 -0.56 22.71
C ILE A 153 1.07 -1.02 23.14
N PRO A 154 0.07 -0.12 23.27
CA PRO A 154 -1.24 -0.45 23.84
C PRO A 154 -2.28 -0.91 22.80
N ARG A 155 -1.85 -1.25 21.57
CA ARG A 155 -2.69 -1.74 20.46
C ARG A 155 -1.97 -2.85 19.74
N ILE A 156 -2.65 -3.97 19.50
CA ILE A 156 -2.01 -5.19 18.98
C ILE A 156 -2.90 -5.85 17.93
N LYS A 157 -2.38 -6.04 16.71
CA LYS A 157 -3.05 -6.72 15.59
C LYS A 157 -2.50 -8.13 15.39
N ILE A 158 -3.41 -9.11 15.30
CA ILE A 158 -3.09 -10.49 14.89
C ILE A 158 -3.72 -10.83 13.54
N LYS A 159 -3.11 -11.73 12.78
CA LYS A 159 -3.72 -12.32 11.58
C LYS A 159 -4.70 -13.45 11.97
N ILE A 160 -5.86 -13.45 11.32
CA ILE A 160 -6.93 -14.45 11.37
C ILE A 160 -7.35 -14.81 9.93
N GLY A 161 -8.42 -15.59 9.76
CA GLY A 161 -8.90 -16.02 8.46
C GLY A 161 -8.09 -17.15 7.85
N GLY A 162 -7.37 -17.93 8.67
CA GLY A 162 -6.44 -18.95 8.21
C GLY A 162 -7.06 -19.94 7.22
N SER A 163 -6.27 -20.34 6.22
CA SER A 163 -6.69 -21.24 5.13
C SER A 163 -7.85 -20.70 4.29
N CYS A 164 -7.78 -19.43 3.85
CA CYS A 164 -8.85 -18.76 3.12
C CYS A 164 -10.19 -18.79 3.89
N GLY A 165 -10.12 -18.59 5.20
CA GLY A 165 -11.25 -18.45 6.10
C GLY A 165 -11.94 -19.76 6.50
N THR A 166 -11.40 -20.96 6.19
CA THR A 166 -12.06 -22.21 6.63
C THR A 166 -11.94 -22.44 8.14
N GLU A 167 -10.83 -22.02 8.75
CA GLU A 167 -10.46 -22.39 10.13
C GLU A 167 -11.05 -21.47 11.22
N VAL A 168 -12.31 -21.02 11.07
CA VAL A 168 -12.97 -20.10 12.02
C VAL A 168 -12.84 -20.51 13.50
N PRO A 169 -12.97 -21.79 13.91
CA PRO A 169 -12.76 -22.17 15.31
C PRO A 169 -11.33 -21.93 15.81
N ARG A 170 -10.32 -22.08 14.93
CA ARG A 170 -8.91 -21.80 15.23
C ARG A 170 -8.67 -20.30 15.35
N ASP A 171 -9.29 -19.49 14.50
CA ASP A 171 -9.22 -18.03 14.57
C ASP A 171 -9.81 -17.50 15.88
N LEU A 172 -11.01 -17.95 16.28
CA LEU A 172 -11.64 -17.56 17.54
C LEU A 172 -10.78 -17.97 18.76
N ALA A 173 -10.14 -19.15 18.72
CA ALA A 173 -9.20 -19.60 19.75
C ALA A 173 -7.94 -18.71 19.81
N ARG A 174 -7.39 -18.29 18.66
CA ARG A 174 -6.23 -17.39 18.55
C ARG A 174 -6.55 -15.99 19.07
N MET A 175 -7.71 -15.43 18.72
CA MET A 175 -8.21 -14.16 19.24
C MET A 175 -8.39 -14.22 20.76
N SER A 176 -8.96 -15.31 21.28
CA SER A 176 -9.11 -15.54 22.73
C SER A 176 -7.76 -15.63 23.44
N ALA A 177 -6.75 -16.26 22.83
CA ALA A 177 -5.39 -16.32 23.36
C ALA A 177 -4.67 -14.96 23.31
N ALA A 178 -4.92 -14.15 22.26
CA ALA A 178 -4.40 -12.79 22.15
C ALA A 178 -4.99 -11.89 23.26
N ARG A 179 -6.31 -11.87 23.44
CA ARG A 179 -6.98 -11.11 24.53
C ARG A 179 -6.46 -11.50 25.91
N ARG A 180 -6.25 -12.79 26.18
CA ARG A 180 -5.62 -13.24 27.45
C ARG A 180 -4.17 -12.78 27.60
N THR A 181 -3.42 -12.67 26.51
CA THR A 181 -2.01 -12.23 26.52
C THR A 181 -1.89 -10.73 26.77
N ILE A 182 -2.64 -9.91 26.02
CA ILE A 182 -2.51 -8.44 26.07
C ILE A 182 -3.27 -7.81 27.24
N GLY A 183 -4.04 -8.61 27.98
CA GLY A 183 -4.90 -8.17 29.08
C GLY A 183 -6.11 -7.36 28.62
N GLY A 184 -6.78 -6.70 29.57
CA GLY A 184 -7.95 -5.84 29.30
C GLY A 184 -7.62 -4.38 28.94
N ALA A 185 -6.37 -3.94 29.11
CA ALA A 185 -5.98 -2.54 28.95
C ALA A 185 -5.45 -2.19 27.55
N ALA A 186 -4.97 -3.18 26.78
CA ALA A 186 -4.55 -2.99 25.40
C ALA A 186 -5.70 -3.31 24.43
N GLU A 187 -5.78 -2.58 23.33
CA GLU A 187 -6.78 -2.79 22.28
C GLU A 187 -6.42 -4.02 21.43
N LEU A 188 -7.37 -4.93 21.20
CA LEU A 188 -7.20 -6.07 20.29
C LEU A 188 -7.71 -5.71 18.89
N TYR A 189 -6.81 -5.73 17.92
CA TYR A 189 -7.09 -5.57 16.50
C TYR A 189 -6.96 -6.94 15.80
N VAL A 190 -7.72 -7.18 14.74
CA VAL A 190 -7.60 -8.39 13.93
C VAL A 190 -7.61 -8.07 12.44
N ASP A 191 -7.02 -8.95 11.66
CA ASP A 191 -6.80 -8.79 10.23
C ASP A 191 -7.05 -10.11 9.50
N ALA A 192 -7.93 -10.12 8.52
CA ALA A 192 -8.30 -11.31 7.75
C ALA A 192 -7.73 -11.33 6.33
N ASN A 193 -7.05 -10.27 5.87
CA ASN A 193 -6.50 -10.10 4.51
C ASN A 193 -7.39 -10.67 3.39
N GLY A 194 -8.67 -10.32 3.45
CA GLY A 194 -9.69 -10.64 2.47
C GLY A 194 -10.29 -12.06 2.55
N ALA A 195 -9.91 -12.87 3.53
CA ALA A 195 -10.18 -14.32 3.54
C ALA A 195 -11.66 -14.74 3.69
N TYR A 196 -12.50 -13.97 4.38
CA TYR A 196 -13.88 -14.39 4.66
C TYR A 196 -14.88 -13.88 3.61
N GLN A 197 -16.02 -14.57 3.52
CA GLN A 197 -17.20 -14.08 2.80
C GLN A 197 -18.03 -13.10 3.64
N ARG A 198 -18.76 -12.17 3.02
CA ARG A 198 -19.51 -11.07 3.70
C ARG A 198 -20.27 -11.49 4.97
N LYS A 199 -21.14 -12.50 4.87
CA LYS A 199 -21.94 -13.00 6.02
C LYS A 199 -21.17 -13.94 6.95
N GLN A 200 -19.98 -14.40 6.57
CA GLN A 200 -19.06 -15.14 7.44
C GLN A 200 -18.30 -14.18 8.35
N ALA A 201 -17.73 -13.09 7.83
CA ALA A 201 -17.06 -12.07 8.62
C ALA A 201 -17.95 -11.52 9.75
N ILE A 202 -19.21 -11.21 9.44
CA ILE A 202 -20.21 -10.77 10.44
C ILE A 202 -20.46 -11.84 11.52
N ARG A 203 -20.42 -13.14 11.18
CA ARG A 203 -20.54 -14.23 12.16
C ARG A 203 -19.28 -14.37 13.01
N VAL A 204 -18.08 -14.21 12.43
CA VAL A 204 -16.80 -14.23 13.16
C VAL A 204 -16.75 -13.10 14.19
N ALA A 205 -17.05 -11.87 13.77
CA ALA A 205 -17.11 -10.71 14.67
C ALA A 205 -18.13 -10.90 15.81
N ARG A 206 -19.32 -11.46 15.53
CA ARG A 206 -20.34 -11.73 16.56
C ARG A 206 -19.94 -12.86 17.51
N ALA A 207 -19.26 -13.91 17.02
CA ALA A 207 -18.71 -14.98 17.85
C ALA A 207 -17.50 -14.53 18.70
N ALA A 208 -16.94 -13.36 18.41
CA ALA A 208 -15.82 -12.75 19.13
C ALA A 208 -16.21 -11.53 19.98
N ALA A 209 -17.51 -11.26 20.18
CA ALA A 209 -17.99 -10.04 20.83
C ALA A 209 -17.38 -9.81 22.23
N ASP A 210 -17.27 -10.88 23.03
CA ASP A 210 -16.72 -10.82 24.39
C ASP A 210 -15.19 -10.60 24.45
N LEU A 211 -14.51 -10.56 23.30
CA LEU A 211 -13.06 -10.33 23.21
C LEU A 211 -12.68 -8.86 23.06
N ASP A 212 -13.66 -7.94 23.01
CA ASP A 212 -13.48 -6.50 22.81
C ASP A 212 -12.52 -6.18 21.65
N VAL A 213 -12.84 -6.71 20.47
CA VAL A 213 -12.12 -6.39 19.23
C VAL A 213 -12.50 -4.97 18.81
N ARG A 214 -11.50 -4.13 18.52
CA ARG A 214 -11.69 -2.69 18.21
C ARG A 214 -11.48 -2.32 16.74
N TRP A 215 -10.83 -3.20 15.98
CA TRP A 215 -10.45 -2.99 14.59
C TRP A 215 -10.52 -4.32 13.85
N TYR A 216 -11.18 -4.34 12.69
CA TYR A 216 -11.33 -5.52 11.84
C TYR A 216 -10.88 -5.16 10.41
N GLU A 217 -9.65 -5.56 10.11
CA GLU A 217 -8.97 -5.25 8.86
C GLU A 217 -9.27 -6.30 7.78
N GLU A 218 -9.50 -5.82 6.55
CA GLU A 218 -9.87 -6.61 5.37
C GLU A 218 -10.80 -7.80 5.68
N PRO A 219 -11.97 -7.59 6.33
CA PRO A 219 -12.89 -8.67 6.71
C PRO A 219 -13.43 -9.44 5.51
N VAL A 220 -13.44 -8.80 4.35
CA VAL A 220 -13.64 -9.35 3.00
C VAL A 220 -12.60 -8.70 2.08
N SER A 221 -12.40 -9.24 0.87
CA SER A 221 -11.50 -8.66 -0.12
C SER A 221 -11.72 -7.15 -0.32
N SER A 222 -10.64 -6.37 -0.36
CA SER A 222 -10.65 -4.91 -0.62
C SER A 222 -11.32 -4.50 -1.95
N ASP A 223 -11.44 -5.40 -2.92
CA ASP A 223 -12.18 -5.14 -4.16
C ASP A 223 -13.72 -5.16 -3.94
N ASP A 224 -14.19 -5.85 -2.89
CA ASP A 224 -15.60 -5.95 -2.54
C ASP A 224 -16.04 -4.80 -1.61
N LEU A 225 -15.99 -3.57 -2.12
CA LEU A 225 -16.42 -2.36 -1.40
C LEU A 225 -17.83 -2.48 -0.80
N ALA A 226 -18.77 -3.08 -1.55
CA ALA A 226 -20.13 -3.33 -1.06
C ALA A 226 -20.17 -4.39 0.07
N GLY A 227 -19.22 -5.32 0.08
CA GLY A 227 -18.97 -6.23 1.18
C GLY A 227 -18.39 -5.55 2.42
N LEU A 228 -17.38 -4.69 2.26
CA LEU A 228 -16.80 -3.91 3.36
C LEU A 228 -17.88 -3.07 4.07
N GLY A 229 -18.66 -2.29 3.32
CA GLY A 229 -19.77 -1.51 3.88
C GLY A 229 -20.84 -2.39 4.56
N LEU A 230 -21.18 -3.54 3.98
CA LEU A 230 -22.13 -4.48 4.61
C LEU A 230 -21.60 -5.11 5.90
N VAL A 231 -20.29 -5.31 6.04
CA VAL A 231 -19.68 -5.77 7.30
C VAL A 231 -19.69 -4.64 8.31
N ARG A 232 -19.21 -3.45 7.94
CA ARG A 232 -19.19 -2.23 8.77
C ARG A 232 -20.55 -1.98 9.42
N ASP A 233 -21.61 -1.93 8.62
CA ASP A 233 -22.98 -1.65 9.07
C ASP A 233 -23.61 -2.80 9.91
N GLN A 234 -22.82 -3.80 10.33
CA GLN A 234 -23.28 -5.04 10.98
C GLN A 234 -22.39 -5.57 12.12
N VAL A 235 -21.28 -4.89 12.45
CA VAL A 235 -20.31 -5.28 13.50
C VAL A 235 -20.02 -4.11 14.46
N LEU A 236 -19.23 -4.37 15.52
CA LEU A 236 -18.79 -3.38 16.50
C LEU A 236 -17.34 -2.85 16.33
N PRO A 237 -16.32 -3.64 15.91
CA PRO A 237 -15.01 -3.08 15.57
C PRO A 237 -15.05 -2.22 14.31
N ASP A 238 -14.26 -1.15 14.29
CA ASP A 238 -14.02 -0.32 13.12
C ASP A 238 -13.52 -1.19 11.95
N VAL A 239 -14.18 -1.11 10.79
CA VAL A 239 -13.79 -1.82 9.58
C VAL A 239 -12.78 -0.99 8.79
N ALA A 240 -11.61 -1.58 8.53
CA ALA A 240 -10.51 -0.94 7.83
C ALA A 240 -10.09 -1.72 6.58
N ALA A 241 -9.69 -0.97 5.56
CA ALA A 241 -9.11 -1.48 4.32
C ALA A 241 -8.31 -0.37 3.61
N GLY A 242 -7.51 -0.74 2.61
CA GLY A 242 -6.89 0.21 1.68
C GLY A 242 -5.41 0.01 1.37
N GLU A 243 -4.76 -1.00 1.96
CA GLU A 243 -3.35 -1.29 1.69
C GLU A 243 -3.03 -1.53 0.20
N TYR A 244 -4.00 -1.99 -0.60
CA TYR A 244 -3.85 -2.20 -2.06
C TYR A 244 -4.12 -0.95 -2.91
N GLY A 245 -4.25 0.24 -2.30
CA GLY A 245 -4.52 1.49 -3.01
C GLY A 245 -3.32 2.08 -3.73
N PHE A 246 -3.41 2.21 -5.06
CA PHE A 246 -2.33 2.73 -5.92
C PHE A 246 -2.56 4.15 -6.47
N ASP A 247 -3.74 4.74 -6.29
CA ASP A 247 -4.06 6.11 -6.73
C ASP A 247 -5.19 6.78 -5.93
N LEU A 248 -5.26 8.11 -6.03
CA LEU A 248 -6.26 8.93 -5.34
C LEU A 248 -7.72 8.55 -5.63
N ALA A 249 -8.01 7.97 -6.80
CA ALA A 249 -9.38 7.58 -7.15
C ALA A 249 -9.78 6.25 -6.48
N TYR A 250 -8.83 5.34 -6.21
CA TYR A 250 -9.07 4.17 -5.34
C TYR A 250 -9.50 4.63 -3.94
N PHE A 251 -8.71 5.49 -3.31
CA PHE A 251 -8.98 5.99 -1.95
C PHE A 251 -10.33 6.73 -1.87
N HIS A 252 -10.65 7.55 -2.87
CA HIS A 252 -11.95 8.22 -2.96
C HIS A 252 -13.14 7.25 -3.13
N ARG A 253 -12.98 6.16 -3.89
CA ARG A 253 -14.02 5.12 -4.02
C ARG A 253 -14.19 4.29 -2.76
N MET A 254 -13.12 4.05 -2.00
CA MET A 254 -13.14 3.20 -0.81
C MET A 254 -13.66 3.91 0.45
N ALA A 255 -13.38 5.20 0.62
CA ALA A 255 -13.74 5.95 1.82
C ALA A 255 -15.22 5.77 2.29
N PRO A 256 -16.26 5.72 1.42
CA PRO A 256 -17.64 5.50 1.86
C PRO A 256 -17.96 4.11 2.45
N TYR A 257 -16.98 3.19 2.54
CA TYR A 257 -17.17 1.77 2.90
C TYR A 257 -16.31 1.30 4.09
N VAL A 258 -15.55 2.19 4.72
CA VAL A 258 -14.65 1.92 5.87
C VAL A 258 -14.79 2.98 6.96
N ASP A 259 -14.42 2.66 8.20
CA ASP A 259 -14.38 3.61 9.32
C ASP A 259 -13.01 4.31 9.45
N CYS A 260 -11.96 3.64 8.97
CA CYS A 260 -10.61 4.20 8.88
C CYS A 260 -9.95 3.72 7.58
N LEU A 261 -9.39 4.68 6.82
CA LEU A 261 -8.78 4.38 5.52
C LEU A 261 -7.29 4.05 5.69
N GLN A 262 -6.87 2.89 5.20
CA GLN A 262 -5.45 2.54 5.19
C GLN A 262 -4.75 3.11 3.97
N ILE A 263 -3.51 3.57 4.17
CA ILE A 263 -2.63 4.07 3.11
C ILE A 263 -1.23 3.52 3.36
N ASP A 264 -0.63 2.92 2.33
CA ASP A 264 0.76 2.46 2.33
C ASP A 264 1.60 3.37 1.42
N VAL A 265 2.49 4.16 2.01
CA VAL A 265 3.40 5.10 1.32
C VAL A 265 4.34 4.39 0.36
N THR A 266 4.57 3.08 0.51
CA THR A 266 5.35 2.27 -0.42
C THR A 266 4.57 1.81 -1.64
N ARG A 267 3.24 1.97 -1.64
CA ARG A 267 2.34 1.51 -2.72
C ARG A 267 1.57 2.63 -3.41
N CYS A 268 1.08 3.62 -2.66
CA CYS A 268 0.10 4.61 -3.15
C CYS A 268 0.61 5.59 -4.23
N GLY A 269 1.92 5.66 -4.43
CA GLY A 269 2.61 6.70 -5.19
C GLY A 269 3.42 7.64 -4.29
N GLY A 270 3.92 7.15 -3.15
CA GLY A 270 4.82 7.88 -2.26
C GLY A 270 4.14 8.92 -1.37
N ILE A 271 4.96 9.70 -0.67
CA ILE A 271 4.54 10.80 0.22
C ILE A 271 3.64 11.79 -0.53
N THR A 272 3.94 12.06 -1.80
CA THR A 272 3.15 12.96 -2.65
C THR A 272 1.70 12.51 -2.83
N GLU A 273 1.42 11.21 -3.00
CA GLU A 273 0.03 10.73 -3.08
C GLU A 273 -0.54 10.41 -1.69
N PHE A 274 0.28 9.98 -0.72
CA PHE A 274 -0.15 9.69 0.66
C PHE A 274 -0.85 10.91 1.28
N LEU A 275 -0.24 12.09 1.20
CA LEU A 275 -0.81 13.34 1.72
C LEU A 275 -2.13 13.71 1.04
N ARG A 276 -2.29 13.36 -0.25
CA ARG A 276 -3.53 13.60 -1.02
C ARG A 276 -4.62 12.61 -0.63
N ALA A 277 -4.28 11.34 -0.44
CA ALA A 277 -5.20 10.30 0.04
C ALA A 277 -5.67 10.60 1.48
N ALA A 278 -4.77 11.07 2.35
CA ALA A 278 -5.13 11.53 3.70
C ALA A 278 -6.06 12.74 3.70
N ALA A 279 -5.87 13.69 2.76
CA ALA A 279 -6.79 14.81 2.56
C ALA A 279 -8.17 14.36 2.02
N VAL A 280 -8.23 13.31 1.20
CA VAL A 280 -9.50 12.69 0.76
C VAL A 280 -10.22 12.01 1.91
N ALA A 281 -9.51 11.29 2.78
CA ALA A 281 -10.08 10.74 4.02
C ALA A 281 -10.61 11.85 4.94
N ALA A 282 -9.83 12.92 5.16
CA ALA A 282 -10.24 14.06 5.96
C ALA A 282 -11.50 14.76 5.40
N ALA A 283 -11.62 14.87 4.07
CA ALA A 283 -12.81 15.42 3.41
C ALA A 283 -14.06 14.52 3.54
N ALA A 284 -13.87 13.22 3.83
CA ALA A 284 -14.94 12.29 4.17
C ALA A 284 -15.20 12.19 5.70
N GLY A 285 -14.49 12.97 6.53
CA GLY A 285 -14.56 12.92 7.99
C GLY A 285 -13.78 11.76 8.62
N LEU A 286 -12.97 11.04 7.84
CA LEU A 286 -12.25 9.84 8.28
C LEU A 286 -10.82 10.13 8.74
N GLU A 287 -10.37 9.33 9.70
CA GLU A 287 -8.96 9.17 10.01
C GLU A 287 -8.26 8.23 9.00
N VAL A 288 -6.92 8.24 9.03
CA VAL A 288 -6.09 7.31 8.28
C VAL A 288 -5.16 6.49 9.16
N SER A 289 -4.94 5.24 8.74
CA SER A 289 -3.96 4.33 9.32
C SER A 289 -2.85 4.09 8.30
N ALA A 290 -1.59 4.25 8.72
CA ALA A 290 -0.45 3.97 7.86
C ALA A 290 -0.12 2.46 7.91
N HIS A 291 -0.11 1.79 6.76
CA HIS A 291 0.09 0.34 6.63
C HIS A 291 1.56 0.00 6.32
N CYS A 292 2.13 -0.96 7.04
CA CYS A 292 3.50 -1.48 6.89
C CYS A 292 4.63 -0.42 6.94
N ALA A 293 5.87 -0.89 6.72
CA ALA A 293 7.07 -0.07 6.43
C ALA A 293 7.24 1.14 7.37
N PRO A 294 7.31 0.93 8.70
CA PRO A 294 7.12 2.00 9.67
C PRO A 294 8.14 3.13 9.55
N HIS A 295 9.43 2.83 9.32
CA HIS A 295 10.45 3.87 9.29
C HIS A 295 10.35 4.77 8.05
N GLN A 296 9.86 4.23 6.93
CA GLN A 296 9.50 5.02 5.74
C GLN A 296 8.32 5.95 6.03
N HIS A 297 7.31 5.46 6.78
CA HIS A 297 6.12 6.24 7.12
C HIS A 297 6.33 7.31 8.19
N LEU A 298 7.25 7.13 9.14
CA LEU A 298 7.39 7.98 10.33
C LEU A 298 7.35 9.50 10.05
N ALA A 299 7.95 9.95 8.94
CA ALA A 299 7.97 11.37 8.58
C ALA A 299 6.61 11.90 8.09
N VAL A 300 5.91 11.17 7.22
CA VAL A 300 4.61 11.59 6.68
C VAL A 300 3.48 11.35 7.69
N ALA A 301 3.57 10.29 8.50
CA ALA A 301 2.68 10.03 9.62
C ALA A 301 2.78 11.12 10.71
N ALA A 302 3.97 11.67 10.95
CA ALA A 302 4.15 12.81 11.85
C ALA A 302 3.59 14.14 11.29
N ALA A 303 3.44 14.26 9.97
CA ALA A 303 2.89 15.44 9.29
C ALA A 303 1.37 15.40 9.07
N THR A 304 0.78 14.21 8.93
CA THR A 304 -0.63 14.03 8.52
C THR A 304 -1.63 14.30 9.64
N PRO A 305 -2.47 15.36 9.63
CA PRO A 305 -3.28 15.74 10.78
C PRO A 305 -4.23 14.64 11.28
N ASN A 306 -4.97 13.99 10.37
CA ASN A 306 -5.96 12.95 10.65
C ASN A 306 -5.37 11.51 10.73
N LEU A 307 -4.08 11.34 11.01
CA LEU A 307 -3.53 10.01 11.29
C LEU A 307 -3.95 9.49 12.67
N ARG A 308 -4.65 8.35 12.68
CA ARG A 308 -4.98 7.57 13.88
C ARG A 308 -3.76 6.84 14.44
N HIS A 309 -3.08 6.05 13.60
CA HIS A 309 -1.89 5.30 13.97
C HIS A 309 -1.09 4.78 12.75
N LEU A 310 0.14 4.33 13.02
CA LEU A 310 1.03 3.63 12.09
C LEU A 310 1.21 2.17 12.52
N GLU A 311 1.25 1.26 11.57
CA GLU A 311 1.53 -0.15 11.79
C GLU A 311 3.00 -0.42 12.11
N TRP A 312 3.26 -1.04 13.26
CA TRP A 312 4.57 -1.52 13.68
C TRP A 312 4.72 -3.00 13.25
N PHE A 313 4.73 -3.23 11.93
CA PHE A 313 4.70 -4.56 11.32
C PHE A 313 6.02 -5.33 11.52
N HIS A 314 5.94 -6.51 12.15
CA HIS A 314 7.07 -7.34 12.60
C HIS A 314 8.23 -7.43 11.61
N ASP A 315 8.00 -7.97 10.41
CA ASP A 315 9.09 -8.24 9.47
C ASP A 315 9.67 -6.94 8.87
N HIS A 316 8.85 -5.92 8.63
CA HIS A 316 9.38 -4.63 8.14
C HIS A 316 10.16 -3.90 9.23
N VAL A 317 9.72 -3.91 10.49
CA VAL A 317 10.50 -3.38 11.63
C VAL A 317 11.87 -4.09 11.72
N ARG A 318 11.87 -5.42 11.60
CA ARG A 318 13.07 -6.26 11.59
C ARG A 318 14.01 -5.90 10.43
N ILE A 319 13.51 -5.89 9.19
CA ILE A 319 14.28 -5.55 7.99
C ILE A 319 14.84 -4.13 8.08
N GLU A 320 14.02 -3.15 8.46
CA GLU A 320 14.44 -1.75 8.54
C GLU A 320 15.52 -1.56 9.62
N SER A 321 15.40 -2.25 10.77
CA SER A 321 16.41 -2.24 11.85
C SER A 321 17.72 -2.94 11.47
N MET A 322 17.68 -3.92 10.55
CA MET A 322 18.87 -4.60 10.04
C MET A 322 19.62 -3.78 8.98
N LEU A 323 18.91 -2.93 8.23
CA LEU A 323 19.41 -2.30 7.00
C LEU A 323 19.62 -0.78 7.09
N PHE A 324 18.92 -0.08 7.99
CA PHE A 324 19.01 1.37 8.14
C PHE A 324 19.46 1.82 9.54
N GLU A 325 20.46 2.68 9.59
CA GLU A 325 20.75 3.48 10.78
C GLU A 325 19.60 4.48 10.99
N GLY A 326 19.31 4.82 12.25
CA GLY A 326 18.19 5.70 12.59
C GLY A 326 16.85 4.99 12.74
N ALA A 327 16.75 3.71 12.38
CA ALA A 327 15.71 2.83 12.89
C ALA A 327 15.68 2.86 14.43
N GLY A 328 14.51 2.76 15.04
CA GLY A 328 14.33 3.09 16.46
C GLY A 328 13.10 2.47 17.11
N PRO A 329 12.89 2.68 18.41
CA PRO A 329 11.79 2.07 19.15
C PRO A 329 10.43 2.71 18.80
N ALA A 330 9.38 1.88 18.84
CA ALA A 330 7.98 2.21 18.58
C ALA A 330 7.46 3.51 19.21
N THR A 331 7.93 3.85 20.42
CA THR A 331 7.49 5.01 21.21
C THR A 331 8.33 6.27 20.98
N GLY A 332 9.31 6.22 20.07
CA GLY A 332 10.25 7.30 19.78
C GLY A 332 9.65 8.49 19.02
N ALA A 333 10.45 9.55 18.90
CA ALA A 333 10.21 10.61 17.92
C ALA A 333 10.81 10.18 16.55
N PRO A 334 10.21 10.58 15.41
CA PRO A 334 10.76 10.31 14.07
C PRO A 334 12.23 10.70 13.93
N ARG A 335 13.03 9.82 13.29
CA ARG A 335 14.45 10.02 13.01
C ARG A 335 14.73 9.84 11.51
N PRO A 336 15.68 10.59 10.91
CA PRO A 336 16.08 10.35 9.53
C PRO A 336 16.83 9.01 9.42
N CYS A 337 16.36 8.12 8.54
CA CYS A 337 17.07 6.89 8.24
C CYS A 337 18.34 7.15 7.40
N ARG A 338 19.33 6.26 7.49
CA ARG A 338 20.48 6.19 6.58
C ARG A 338 20.75 4.75 6.21
N TRP A 339 21.01 4.46 4.93
CA TRP A 339 21.38 3.13 4.50
C TRP A 339 22.75 2.73 5.07
N THR A 340 22.82 1.62 5.81
CA THR A 340 24.03 1.15 6.52
C THR A 340 25.18 0.71 5.62
N GLY A 341 24.92 0.44 4.34
CA GLY A 341 25.84 -0.28 3.46
C GLY A 341 25.88 -1.80 3.68
N ARG A 342 25.27 -2.32 4.75
CA ARG A 342 25.45 -3.70 5.23
C ARG A 342 24.50 -4.68 4.54
N ALA A 343 24.83 -5.05 3.31
CA ALA A 343 24.18 -6.15 2.58
C ALA A 343 25.02 -7.46 2.57
N THR A 344 25.78 -7.73 3.63
CA THR A 344 26.56 -8.97 3.77
C THR A 344 25.68 -10.20 3.94
N GLY A 345 25.73 -11.13 2.99
CA GLY A 345 25.02 -12.43 3.04
C GLY A 345 23.76 -12.53 2.19
N TRP A 346 23.22 -11.41 1.68
CA TRP A 346 21.93 -11.39 0.97
C TRP A 346 22.11 -11.47 -0.54
N SER A 347 21.29 -12.28 -1.21
CA SER A 347 21.30 -12.35 -2.68
C SER A 347 20.74 -11.06 -3.28
N CYS A 348 21.59 -10.29 -3.96
CA CYS A 348 21.15 -9.21 -4.84
C CYS A 348 20.34 -9.84 -5.98
N ALA A 349 19.02 -9.59 -6.00
CA ALA A 349 18.09 -10.24 -6.91
C ALA A 349 18.15 -9.64 -8.32
N ARG A 350 19.31 -9.76 -8.98
CA ARG A 350 19.49 -9.41 -10.39
C ARG A 350 18.51 -10.25 -11.24
N PRO A 351 17.69 -9.65 -12.11
CA PRO A 351 16.87 -10.42 -13.03
C PRO A 351 17.79 -11.25 -13.94
N ARG A 352 17.71 -12.58 -13.83
CA ARG A 352 18.50 -13.46 -14.69
C ARG A 352 18.06 -13.25 -16.14
N PRO A 353 18.95 -12.91 -17.09
CA PRO A 353 18.62 -13.00 -18.50
C PRO A 353 18.28 -14.46 -18.79
N ARG A 354 17.10 -14.74 -19.36
CA ARG A 354 16.74 -16.09 -19.78
C ARG A 354 17.69 -16.50 -20.90
N ARG A 355 18.63 -17.42 -20.61
CA ARG A 355 19.25 -18.24 -21.66
C ARG A 355 18.12 -19.04 -22.31
N THR A 356 17.69 -18.63 -23.51
CA THR A 356 16.83 -19.42 -24.37
C THR A 356 17.63 -20.60 -24.90
N GLY A 357 17.72 -21.66 -24.10
CA GLY A 357 18.26 -22.95 -24.51
C GLY A 357 17.33 -23.66 -25.46
N CYS A 358 17.16 -23.12 -26.66
CA CYS A 358 16.66 -23.89 -27.79
C CYS A 358 17.78 -24.85 -28.20
N GLY A 359 17.55 -26.15 -28.02
CA GLY A 359 18.47 -27.16 -28.56
C GLY A 359 18.44 -27.13 -30.08
N GLU A 360 19.59 -27.42 -30.71
CA GLU A 360 19.66 -27.64 -32.14
C GLU A 360 18.83 -28.88 -32.53
N PRO A 361 18.15 -28.82 -33.68
CA PRO A 361 18.34 -29.93 -34.63
C PRO A 361 18.46 -29.46 -36.08
N GLY A 362 19.43 -30.03 -36.80
CA GLY A 362 19.40 -30.17 -38.25
C GLY A 362 19.78 -28.92 -39.07
N ALA A 363 20.71 -29.09 -40.01
CA ALA A 363 21.11 -28.05 -40.93
C ALA A 363 19.98 -27.64 -41.91
N GLY A 364 19.81 -26.33 -42.12
CA GLY A 364 18.92 -25.76 -43.14
C GLY A 364 19.33 -24.32 -43.46
N SER A 365 19.77 -24.06 -44.68
CA SER A 365 20.33 -22.77 -45.09
C SER A 365 19.28 -21.81 -45.66
N ALA A 366 19.19 -20.59 -45.09
CA ALA A 366 18.49 -19.46 -45.71
C ALA A 366 19.05 -18.12 -45.20
N THR A 367 19.92 -17.49 -45.99
CA THR A 367 20.37 -16.10 -45.78
C THR A 367 19.42 -15.12 -46.48
N LEU A 368 19.00 -14.06 -45.79
CA LEU A 368 18.29 -12.93 -46.39
C LEU A 368 18.87 -11.60 -45.92
N SER A 369 19.47 -10.86 -46.85
CA SER A 369 19.88 -9.47 -46.69
C SER A 369 18.75 -8.52 -47.14
N PRO A 370 18.65 -7.30 -46.59
CA PRO A 370 17.62 -6.34 -46.97
C PRO A 370 17.96 -5.64 -48.30
N SER A 371 16.92 -5.25 -49.04
CA SER A 371 17.02 -4.33 -50.19
C SER A 371 15.92 -3.27 -50.14
N ALA A 372 16.21 -2.09 -50.70
CA ALA A 372 15.27 -0.99 -50.84
C ALA A 372 14.91 -0.81 -52.32
N GLY A 373 13.67 -0.41 -52.64
CA GLY A 373 13.21 -0.32 -54.03
C GLY A 373 11.82 0.31 -54.19
N THR A 374 11.81 1.61 -54.44
CA THR A 374 10.68 2.48 -54.81
C THR A 374 9.70 1.93 -55.88
N ALA A 375 8.38 2.10 -55.67
CA ALA A 375 7.43 2.52 -56.72
C ALA A 375 6.06 3.02 -56.16
N ARG A 376 5.35 3.84 -56.95
CA ARG A 376 4.01 4.43 -56.76
C ARG A 376 3.31 4.41 -58.16
N PRO A 377 2.02 4.76 -58.33
CA PRO A 377 0.82 4.51 -57.51
C PRO A 377 -0.38 3.99 -58.37
N ALA A 378 -1.53 3.67 -57.76
CA ALA A 378 -2.81 3.50 -58.48
C ALA A 378 -4.01 4.09 -57.72
N ARG A 379 -5.13 4.36 -58.41
CA ARG A 379 -6.31 5.10 -57.90
C ARG A 379 -7.60 4.27 -57.99
N ARG A 380 -8.55 4.48 -57.06
CA ARG A 380 -10.02 4.73 -57.21
C ARG A 380 -10.72 4.47 -55.84
N SER A 381 -11.52 5.38 -55.27
CA SER A 381 -12.96 5.69 -55.54
C SER A 381 -13.87 4.44 -55.47
N THR A 382 -15.02 4.36 -54.81
CA THR A 382 -15.89 5.29 -54.03
C THR A 382 -16.90 4.41 -53.23
N ARG A 383 -17.88 4.83 -52.41
CA ARG A 383 -18.59 6.12 -52.12
C ARG A 383 -19.21 6.03 -50.69
N SER A 384 -19.86 7.10 -50.22
CA SER A 384 -20.98 7.03 -49.24
C SER A 384 -22.28 7.46 -49.93
N PRO A 385 -23.46 7.06 -49.42
CA PRO A 385 -24.40 8.09 -48.94
C PRO A 385 -24.99 7.75 -47.55
N ALA A 386 -25.88 8.62 -47.05
CA ALA A 386 -26.41 8.58 -45.69
C ALA A 386 -27.91 8.98 -45.61
N SER A 387 -28.48 8.95 -44.40
CA SER A 387 -29.78 9.52 -43.97
C SER A 387 -31.06 8.73 -44.37
N ALA A 388 -32.25 8.93 -43.77
CA ALA A 388 -32.67 9.99 -42.82
C ALA A 388 -33.92 9.66 -41.95
N ARG A 389 -33.99 10.23 -40.72
CA ARG A 389 -35.22 10.71 -39.99
C ARG A 389 -36.28 9.63 -39.62
N ALA A 390 -37.33 9.81 -38.80
CA ALA A 390 -37.94 10.90 -37.98
C ALA A 390 -38.70 10.23 -36.76
N ARG A 391 -39.42 10.86 -35.80
CA ARG A 391 -39.69 12.25 -35.32
C ARG A 391 -40.23 12.22 -33.85
N THR A 392 -40.48 13.39 -33.25
CA THR A 392 -41.27 13.69 -32.02
C THR A 392 -42.56 14.50 -32.42
N PRO A 393 -43.45 15.10 -31.56
CA PRO A 393 -43.39 15.36 -30.09
C PRO A 393 -44.72 15.35 -29.26
N GLY A 394 -44.63 15.69 -27.96
CA GLY A 394 -45.70 16.28 -27.12
C GLY A 394 -46.63 15.31 -26.36
N ALA A 395 -47.42 15.73 -25.35
CA ALA A 395 -47.38 16.91 -24.47
C ALA A 395 -48.36 16.69 -23.28
N GLY A 396 -48.20 17.36 -22.12
CA GLY A 396 -49.25 17.42 -21.09
C GLY A 396 -48.79 17.61 -19.64
N CYS A 397 -49.43 18.55 -18.93
CA CYS A 397 -49.42 18.72 -17.47
C CYS A 397 -50.80 19.25 -17.06
N PRO A 398 -51.33 18.87 -15.90
CA PRO A 398 -51.70 19.91 -14.93
C PRO A 398 -51.39 19.54 -13.46
N ALA A 399 -51.39 20.55 -12.58
CA ALA A 399 -51.27 20.40 -11.14
C ALA A 399 -52.56 20.81 -10.42
N VAL A 400 -52.93 20.13 -9.31
CA VAL A 400 -54.06 20.51 -8.44
C VAL A 400 -53.77 20.19 -6.97
N ALA A 401 -54.10 21.16 -6.10
CA ALA A 401 -54.34 21.09 -4.65
C ALA A 401 -53.21 20.72 -3.67
N ALA A 402 -53.24 21.43 -2.54
CA ALA A 402 -52.51 21.15 -1.31
C ALA A 402 -53.50 20.96 -0.16
N ALA A 403 -53.07 20.30 0.94
CA ALA A 403 -53.83 20.27 2.19
C ALA A 403 -52.88 20.26 3.40
N ALA A 404 -52.92 21.29 4.22
CA ALA A 404 -52.14 21.39 5.45
C ALA A 404 -53.03 21.23 6.69
N ARG A 405 -52.62 20.39 7.65
CA ARG A 405 -53.11 20.34 9.04
C ARG A 405 -51.88 20.09 9.93
N ARG A 406 -51.37 21.09 10.65
CA ARG A 406 -51.87 21.61 11.95
C ARG A 406 -51.91 20.55 13.06
N THR A 407 -50.83 20.52 13.83
CA THR A 407 -50.83 20.50 15.31
C THR A 407 -51.70 21.65 15.88
N PRO A 408 -52.04 21.72 17.20
CA PRO A 408 -51.38 21.03 18.33
C PRO A 408 -52.29 20.43 19.44
N ARG A 409 -51.72 19.53 20.25
CA ARG A 409 -51.44 19.81 21.67
C ARG A 409 -50.35 18.87 22.19
#